data_AF-A0A529JXQ5-F1
#
_entry.id   AF-A0A529JXQ5-F1
#
_cell.length_a   1.000
_cell.length_b   1.000
_cell.length_c   1.000
_cell.angle_alpha   90.00
_cell.angle_beta   90.00
_cell.angle_gamma   90.00
#
_symmetry.space_group_name_H-M   'P 1'
#
loop_
_entity.id
_entity.type
_entity.pdbx_description
1 polymer ?
#
loop_
_entity_poly.entity_id
_entity_poly.type
_entity_poly.pdbx_seq_one_letter_code
_entity_poly.pdbx_strand_id
1 'polypeptide(L)'
;TTEVVGEFPELQGAMGRKYALLQGEHPSVATAIEEHYKPQGPSDRVPTDPVSVAVALADKLDTLVGFWAIDEKPTGSKDPYALRRAALGVVRILVENRVRLALTSLFDRAYQLANYLASGRPFSADLLAFFHDRLTVYLRDQGARHDLIDAVLSAGSRPISPLEGEM
;
A
#
# COMPACT_ATOMS: atom_id res chain seq x y z
N THR A 1 -19.45 16.84 -9.51
CA THR A 1 -18.80 15.59 -9.91
C THR A 1 -19.55 15.03 -11.10
N THR A 2 -18.91 14.81 -12.24
CA THR A 2 -19.59 14.24 -13.41
C THR A 2 -19.86 12.76 -13.14
N GLU A 3 -21.13 12.35 -13.12
CA GLU A 3 -21.59 10.99 -12.76
C GLU A 3 -21.10 9.88 -13.72
N VAL A 4 -20.34 10.25 -14.75
CA VAL A 4 -19.76 9.38 -15.78
C VAL A 4 -18.87 8.26 -15.21
N VAL A 5 -18.21 8.45 -14.07
CA VAL A 5 -17.40 7.40 -13.42
C VAL A 5 -18.27 6.33 -12.74
N GLY A 6 -19.51 6.66 -12.39
CA GLY A 6 -20.49 5.68 -11.88
C GLY A 6 -21.00 4.74 -12.98
N GLU A 7 -21.16 5.24 -14.21
CA GLU A 7 -21.58 4.45 -15.37
C GLU A 7 -20.43 3.66 -16.02
N PHE A 8 -19.19 4.18 -15.98
CA PHE A 8 -18.02 3.56 -16.62
C PHE A 8 -16.83 3.49 -15.64
N PRO A 9 -16.72 2.40 -14.84
CA PRO A 9 -15.60 2.18 -13.93
C PRO A 9 -14.23 2.22 -14.63
N GLU A 10 -14.18 1.91 -15.93
CA GLU A 10 -12.97 1.95 -16.76
C GLU A 10 -12.39 3.37 -16.92
N LEU A 11 -13.19 4.40 -16.66
CA LEU A 11 -12.75 5.80 -16.75
C LEU A 11 -12.10 6.32 -15.47
N GLN A 12 -12.07 5.53 -14.40
CA GLN A 12 -11.46 5.91 -13.13
C GLN A 12 -9.95 6.18 -13.33
N GLY A 13 -9.53 7.41 -13.02
CA GLY A 13 -8.16 7.89 -13.20
C GLY A 13 -7.79 8.24 -14.65
N ALA A 14 -8.27 7.48 -15.65
CA ALA A 14 -7.92 7.68 -17.06
C ALA A 14 -8.33 9.07 -17.60
N MET A 15 -9.53 9.54 -17.26
CA MET A 15 -9.98 10.89 -17.65
C MET A 15 -9.17 11.99 -16.97
N GLY A 16 -8.79 11.79 -15.70
CA GLY A 16 -7.94 12.71 -14.96
C GLY A 16 -6.57 12.87 -15.61
N ARG A 17 -5.94 11.76 -16.01
CA ARG A 17 -4.69 11.79 -16.79
C ARG A 17 -4.85 12.56 -18.10
N LYS A 18 -5.96 12.33 -18.83
CA LYS A 18 -6.20 13.02 -20.09
C LYS A 18 -6.30 14.53 -19.90
N TYR A 19 -7.02 14.98 -18.87
CA TYR A 19 -7.13 16.41 -18.56
C TYR A 19 -5.79 17.00 -18.14
N ALA A 20 -5.03 16.34 -17.27
CA ALA A 20 -3.71 16.80 -16.86
C ALA A 20 -2.76 16.99 -18.07
N LEU A 21 -2.73 16.03 -19.01
CA LEU A 21 -1.95 16.17 -20.24
C LEU A 21 -2.40 17.36 -21.11
N LEU A 22 -3.71 17.59 -21.23
CA LEU A 22 -4.25 18.72 -21.98
C LEU A 22 -3.95 20.07 -21.31
N GLN A 23 -3.81 20.08 -19.98
CA GLN A 23 -3.42 21.24 -19.19
C GLN A 23 -1.90 21.50 -19.20
N GLY A 24 -1.12 20.63 -19.86
CA GLY A 24 0.33 20.77 -19.96
C GLY A 24 1.08 20.27 -18.72
N GLU A 25 0.45 19.48 -17.86
CA GLU A 25 1.11 18.86 -16.71
C GLU A 25 2.21 17.87 -17.15
N HIS A 26 3.19 17.68 -16.28
CA HIS A 26 4.29 16.75 -16.54
C HIS A 26 3.77 15.32 -16.77
N PRO A 27 4.28 14.54 -17.75
CA PRO A 27 3.78 13.20 -18.06
C PRO A 27 3.74 12.24 -16.87
N SER A 28 4.73 12.28 -15.96
CA SER A 28 4.72 11.45 -14.74
C SER A 28 3.61 11.86 -13.76
N VAL A 29 3.28 13.15 -13.65
CA VAL A 29 2.16 13.62 -12.81
C VAL A 29 0.85 13.14 -13.40
N ALA A 30 0.65 13.33 -14.71
CA ALA A 30 -0.54 12.85 -15.38
C ALA A 30 -0.69 11.31 -15.27
N THR A 31 0.41 10.57 -15.37
CA THR A 31 0.43 9.12 -15.19
C THR A 31 0.06 8.73 -13.77
N ALA A 32 0.59 9.41 -12.75
CA ALA A 32 0.23 9.17 -11.36
C ALA A 32 -1.26 9.41 -11.06
N ILE A 33 -1.90 10.39 -11.73
CA ILE A 33 -3.34 10.63 -11.60
C ILE A 33 -4.16 9.41 -12.04
N GLU A 34 -3.71 8.65 -13.03
CA GLU A 34 -4.37 7.38 -13.40
C GLU A 34 -3.93 6.23 -12.49
N GLU A 35 -2.64 6.13 -12.22
CA GLU A 35 -2.03 4.95 -11.63
C GLU A 35 -2.08 4.89 -10.09
N HIS A 36 -2.41 5.98 -9.39
CA HIS A 36 -2.41 5.96 -7.91
C HIS A 36 -3.41 4.95 -7.32
N TYR A 37 -4.49 4.65 -8.04
CA TYR A 37 -5.41 3.58 -7.68
C TYR A 37 -4.76 2.19 -7.76
N LYS A 38 -3.75 1.99 -8.62
CA LYS A 38 -3.17 0.68 -8.89
C LYS A 38 -2.20 0.20 -7.80
N PRO A 39 -2.02 -1.13 -7.65
CA PRO A 39 -2.86 -2.18 -8.22
C PRO A 39 -4.19 -2.31 -7.44
N GLN A 40 -5.29 -2.57 -8.16
CA GLN A 40 -6.62 -2.77 -7.58
C GLN A 40 -6.91 -4.22 -7.16
N GLY A 41 -6.08 -5.17 -7.61
CA GLY A 41 -6.22 -6.58 -7.29
C GLY A 41 -4.98 -7.41 -7.65
N PRO A 42 -5.03 -8.74 -7.47
CA PRO A 42 -3.89 -9.64 -7.69
C PRO A 42 -3.34 -9.60 -9.12
N SER A 43 -4.22 -9.44 -10.12
CA SER A 43 -3.83 -9.46 -11.54
C SER A 43 -3.68 -8.07 -12.16
N ASP A 44 -3.91 -6.99 -11.41
CA ASP A 44 -3.73 -5.63 -11.93
C ASP A 44 -2.24 -5.29 -12.06
N ARG A 45 -1.92 -4.36 -12.96
CA ARG A 45 -0.56 -3.86 -13.16
C ARG A 45 -0.09 -3.06 -11.94
N VAL A 46 1.15 -3.25 -11.53
CA VAL A 46 1.80 -2.43 -10.50
C VAL A 46 2.42 -1.19 -11.16
N PRO A 47 2.22 0.02 -10.59
CA PRO A 47 2.89 1.22 -11.08
C PRO A 47 4.42 1.09 -10.96
N THR A 48 5.13 1.62 -11.94
CA THR A 48 6.61 1.62 -11.98
C THR A 48 7.22 3.01 -12.11
N ASP A 49 6.46 4.02 -12.56
CA ASP A 49 6.90 5.41 -12.51
C ASP A 49 7.07 5.83 -11.04
N PRO A 50 8.20 6.46 -10.64
CA PRO A 50 8.44 6.82 -9.24
C PRO A 50 7.36 7.71 -8.63
N VAL A 51 6.76 8.62 -9.41
CA VAL A 51 5.69 9.51 -8.93
C VAL A 51 4.42 8.70 -8.71
N SER A 52 4.06 7.82 -9.65
CA SER A 52 2.94 6.88 -9.48
C SER A 52 3.12 5.98 -8.26
N VAL A 53 4.32 5.40 -8.07
CA VAL A 53 4.65 4.54 -6.94
C VAL A 53 4.49 5.29 -5.62
N ALA A 54 5.03 6.51 -5.52
CA ALA A 54 4.95 7.31 -4.31
C ALA A 54 3.50 7.66 -3.96
N VAL A 55 2.70 8.13 -4.93
CA VAL A 55 1.31 8.52 -4.69
C VAL A 55 0.42 7.30 -4.41
N ALA A 56 0.61 6.19 -5.13
CA ALA A 56 -0.13 4.95 -4.88
C ALA A 56 0.13 4.36 -3.48
N LEU A 57 1.38 4.44 -3.01
CA LEU A 57 1.73 4.04 -1.65
C LEU A 57 1.09 4.99 -0.64
N ALA A 58 1.21 6.31 -0.84
CA ALA A 58 0.66 7.31 0.08
C ALA A 58 -0.86 7.12 0.27
N ASP A 59 -1.62 7.01 -0.83
CA ASP A 59 -3.07 6.83 -0.81
C ASP A 59 -3.52 5.57 -0.04
N LYS A 60 -2.87 4.43 -0.31
CA LYS A 60 -3.21 3.16 0.34
C LYS A 60 -2.79 3.12 1.80
N LEU A 61 -1.63 3.69 2.13
CA LEU A 61 -1.13 3.75 3.50
C LEU A 61 -1.97 4.70 4.36
N ASP A 62 -2.34 5.87 3.81
CA ASP A 62 -3.22 6.82 4.49
C ASP A 62 -4.57 6.16 4.81
N THR A 63 -5.18 5.49 3.83
CA THR A 63 -6.40 4.71 4.03
C THR A 63 -6.23 3.68 5.16
N LEU A 64 -5.21 2.82 5.09
CA LEU A 64 -4.99 1.77 6.08
C LEU A 64 -4.74 2.34 7.49
N VAL A 65 -3.94 3.40 7.59
CA VAL A 65 -3.68 4.07 8.87
C VAL A 65 -4.97 4.68 9.43
N GLY A 66 -5.74 5.38 8.60
CA GLY A 66 -7.00 6.00 9.00
C GLY A 66 -8.03 4.99 9.52
N PHE A 67 -8.21 3.87 8.83
CA PHE A 67 -9.13 2.81 9.26
C PHE A 67 -8.66 2.11 10.55
N TRP A 68 -7.36 1.89 10.73
CA TRP A 68 -6.83 1.35 12.00
C TRP A 68 -6.94 2.36 13.15
N ALA A 69 -6.75 3.65 12.89
CA ALA A 69 -6.86 4.72 13.88
C ALA A 69 -8.27 4.83 14.49
N ILE A 70 -9.31 4.52 13.71
CA ILE A 70 -10.70 4.55 14.16
C ILE A 70 -11.25 3.17 14.54
N ASP A 71 -10.40 2.13 14.58
CA ASP A 71 -10.75 0.74 14.89
C ASP A 71 -11.77 0.10 13.91
N GLU A 72 -11.85 0.59 12.67
CA GLU A 72 -12.74 0.10 11.61
C GLU A 72 -11.99 -0.88 10.70
N LYS A 73 -11.72 -2.09 11.22
CA LYS A 73 -10.89 -3.10 10.56
C LYS A 73 -11.73 -4.14 9.80
N PRO A 74 -11.17 -4.85 8.81
CA PRO A 74 -11.86 -5.95 8.17
C PRO A 74 -12.18 -7.05 9.18
N THR A 75 -13.39 -7.60 9.13
CA THR A 75 -13.79 -8.74 9.95
C THR A 75 -13.80 -10.02 9.12
N GLY A 76 -13.82 -11.19 9.77
CA GLY A 76 -13.66 -12.54 9.17
C GLY A 76 -13.95 -12.63 7.67
N SER A 77 -15.22 -12.51 7.25
CA SER A 77 -15.64 -12.56 5.84
C SER A 77 -15.93 -11.21 5.18
N LYS A 78 -15.95 -10.10 5.94
CA LYS A 78 -16.34 -8.78 5.41
C LYS A 78 -15.13 -7.87 5.24
N ASP A 79 -15.09 -7.18 4.10
CA ASP A 79 -14.14 -6.11 3.80
C ASP A 79 -14.83 -5.00 3.01
N PRO A 80 -15.75 -4.24 3.64
CA PRO A 80 -16.57 -3.27 2.92
C PRO A 80 -15.74 -2.14 2.28
N TYR A 81 -14.56 -1.85 2.84
CA TYR A 81 -13.66 -0.78 2.41
C TYR A 81 -12.44 -1.29 1.64
N ALA A 82 -12.42 -2.58 1.26
CA ALA A 82 -11.34 -3.18 0.47
C ALA A 82 -9.93 -3.06 1.07
N LEU A 83 -9.80 -3.04 2.39
CA LEU A 83 -8.52 -2.86 3.09
C LEU A 83 -7.56 -4.05 2.85
N ARG A 84 -8.07 -5.28 2.66
CA ARG A 84 -7.24 -6.42 2.24
C ARG A 84 -6.64 -6.20 0.86
N ARG A 85 -7.41 -5.59 -0.06
CA ARG A 85 -6.91 -5.26 -1.42
C ARG A 85 -5.91 -4.10 -1.36
N ALA A 86 -6.17 -3.07 -0.57
CA ALA A 86 -5.24 -1.95 -0.38
C ALA A 86 -3.89 -2.43 0.20
N ALA A 87 -3.90 -3.25 1.25
CA ALA A 87 -2.69 -3.79 1.85
C ALA A 87 -1.93 -4.73 0.90
N LEU A 88 -2.63 -5.59 0.15
CA LEU A 88 -2.00 -6.38 -0.92
C LEU A 88 -1.35 -5.47 -1.96
N GLY A 89 -2.01 -4.37 -2.33
CA GLY A 89 -1.46 -3.42 -3.30
C GLY A 89 -0.17 -2.77 -2.83
N VAL A 90 -0.09 -2.37 -1.56
CA VAL A 90 1.15 -1.88 -0.94
C VAL A 90 2.23 -2.96 -0.95
N VAL A 91 1.92 -4.20 -0.54
CA VAL A 91 2.89 -5.32 -0.59
C VAL A 91 3.47 -5.48 -1.99
N ARG A 92 2.61 -5.53 -3.01
CA ARG A 92 3.02 -5.69 -4.40
C ARG A 92 3.89 -4.54 -4.88
N ILE A 93 3.50 -3.29 -4.58
CA ILE A 93 4.32 -2.13 -4.95
C ILE A 93 5.71 -2.21 -4.32
N LEU A 94 5.81 -2.54 -3.03
CA LEU A 94 7.11 -2.64 -2.34
C LEU A 94 7.99 -3.76 -2.88
N VAL A 95 7.42 -4.95 -3.09
CA VAL A 95 8.18 -6.13 -3.54
C VAL A 95 8.57 -5.99 -5.01
N GLU A 96 7.63 -5.67 -5.90
CA GLU A 96 7.87 -5.62 -7.35
C GLU A 96 8.78 -4.45 -7.74
N ASN A 97 8.69 -3.30 -7.05
CA ASN A 97 9.59 -2.16 -7.26
C ASN A 97 10.86 -2.19 -6.38
N ARG A 98 11.04 -3.23 -5.54
CA ARG A 98 12.18 -3.38 -4.62
C ARG A 98 12.38 -2.19 -3.68
N VAL A 99 11.29 -1.57 -3.24
CA VAL A 99 11.30 -0.43 -2.33
C VAL A 99 11.37 -0.94 -0.88
N ARG A 100 12.32 -0.42 -0.11
CA ARG A 100 12.48 -0.73 1.32
C ARG A 100 11.93 0.41 2.16
N LEU A 101 10.95 0.14 3.02
CA LEU A 101 10.36 1.11 3.94
C LEU A 101 10.28 0.54 5.36
N ALA A 102 10.52 1.41 6.34
CA ALA A 102 10.20 1.14 7.74
C ALA A 102 8.71 1.43 7.97
N LEU A 103 7.85 0.44 7.72
CA LEU A 103 6.39 0.61 7.74
C LEU A 103 5.85 1.11 9.08
N THR A 104 6.34 0.59 10.21
CA THR A 104 5.91 1.03 11.54
C THR A 104 6.13 2.52 11.75
N SER A 105 7.33 3.01 11.44
CA SER A 105 7.66 4.45 11.52
C SER A 105 6.81 5.30 10.58
N LEU A 106 6.42 4.74 9.43
CA LEU A 106 5.57 5.43 8.47
C LEU A 106 4.11 5.51 8.93
N PHE A 107 3.58 4.46 9.56
CA PHE A 107 2.26 4.46 10.16
C PHE A 107 2.14 5.52 11.25
N ASP A 108 3.15 5.58 12.13
CA ASP A 108 3.20 6.56 13.22
C ASP A 108 3.24 8.00 12.68
N ARG A 109 4.04 8.24 11.63
CA ARG A 109 4.12 9.56 10.97
C ARG A 109 2.83 9.95 10.26
N ALA A 110 2.21 9.02 9.53
CA ALA A 110 0.94 9.28 8.84
C ALA A 110 -0.16 9.64 9.84
N TYR A 111 -0.24 8.91 10.96
CA TYR A 111 -1.20 9.20 12.04
C TYR A 111 -0.99 10.59 12.66
N GLN A 112 0.26 10.97 12.92
CA GLN A 112 0.60 12.30 13.44
C GLN A 112 0.21 13.42 12.45
N LEU A 113 0.48 13.23 11.16
CA LEU A 113 0.20 14.23 10.13
C LEU A 113 -1.30 14.47 9.92
N ALA A 114 -2.08 13.39 9.94
CA ALA A 114 -3.53 13.44 9.73
C ALA A 114 -4.30 14.11 10.89
N ASN A 115 -3.62 14.44 12.00
CA ASN A 115 -4.21 15.04 13.20
C ASN A 115 -5.47 14.29 13.66
N TYR A 116 -5.48 12.95 13.52
CA TYR A 116 -6.60 12.14 13.96
C TYR A 116 -6.77 12.35 15.47
N LEU A 117 -7.82 13.06 15.86
CA LEU A 117 -8.12 13.43 17.25
C LEU A 117 -8.52 12.23 18.14
N ALA A 118 -8.36 10.99 17.66
CA ALA A 118 -8.98 9.82 18.27
C ALA A 118 -7.95 8.78 18.71
N SER A 119 -7.89 8.64 20.04
CA SER A 119 -7.32 7.57 20.86
C SER A 119 -5.83 7.29 20.65
N GLY A 120 -5.01 7.58 21.67
CA GLY A 120 -3.60 7.16 21.74
C GLY A 120 -3.41 5.64 21.85
N ARG A 121 -4.15 4.85 21.06
CA ARG A 121 -4.05 3.40 20.99
C ARG A 121 -2.88 3.02 20.09
N PRO A 122 -1.99 2.13 20.55
CA PRO A 122 -0.98 1.56 19.68
C PRO A 122 -1.64 0.64 18.66
N PHE A 123 -1.73 1.07 17.39
CA PHE A 123 -2.29 0.27 16.30
C PHE A 123 -1.21 -0.24 15.32
N SER A 124 -0.01 0.33 15.33
CA SER A 124 1.05 0.07 14.36
C SER A 124 1.50 -1.40 14.33
N ALA A 125 1.52 -2.07 15.48
CA ALA A 125 1.85 -3.50 15.57
C ALA A 125 0.76 -4.40 14.95
N ASP A 126 -0.51 -4.05 15.19
CA ASP A 126 -1.66 -4.78 14.64
C ASP A 126 -1.75 -4.59 13.11
N LEU A 127 -1.54 -3.36 12.62
CA LEU A 127 -1.46 -3.09 11.20
C LEU A 127 -0.27 -3.81 10.55
N LEU A 128 0.90 -3.86 11.20
CA LEU A 128 2.04 -4.62 10.70
C LEU A 128 1.74 -6.12 10.62
N ALA A 129 1.06 -6.69 11.61
CA ALA A 129 0.63 -8.09 11.57
C ALA A 129 -0.31 -8.34 10.39
N PHE A 130 -1.26 -7.42 10.13
CA PHE A 130 -2.14 -7.50 8.95
C PHE A 130 -1.34 -7.49 7.63
N PHE A 131 -0.28 -6.69 7.54
CA PHE A 131 0.64 -6.70 6.39
C PHE A 131 1.39 -8.03 6.25
N HIS A 132 1.85 -8.63 7.35
CA HIS A 132 2.50 -9.95 7.32
C HIS A 132 1.56 -11.03 6.78
N ASP A 133 0.28 -11.00 7.15
CA ASP A 133 -0.72 -11.93 6.61
C ASP A 133 -0.89 -11.76 5.10
N ARG A 134 -0.90 -10.52 4.59
CA ARG A 134 -1.01 -10.25 3.16
C ARG A 134 0.23 -10.67 2.39
N LEU A 135 1.41 -10.39 2.94
CA LEU A 135 2.69 -10.82 2.37
C LEU A 135 2.79 -12.34 2.31
N THR A 136 2.34 -13.04 3.35
CA THR A 136 2.30 -14.51 3.39
C THR A 136 1.47 -15.07 2.24
N VAL A 137 0.26 -14.55 2.03
CA VAL A 137 -0.60 -14.98 0.92
C VAL A 137 0.08 -14.70 -0.43
N TYR A 138 0.61 -13.50 -0.62
CA TYR A 138 1.30 -13.13 -1.85
C TYR A 138 2.48 -14.06 -2.17
N LEU A 139 3.35 -14.34 -1.19
CA LEU A 139 4.51 -15.21 -1.37
C LEU A 139 4.10 -16.67 -1.66
N ARG A 140 3.03 -17.16 -1.03
CA ARG A 140 2.47 -18.49 -1.33
C ARG A 140 1.97 -18.57 -2.77
N ASP A 141 1.27 -17.55 -3.25
CA ASP A 141 0.80 -17.49 -4.64
C ASP A 141 1.97 -17.43 -5.64
N GLN A 142 3.14 -16.90 -5.23
CA GLN A 142 4.39 -16.96 -5.99
C GLN A 142 5.14 -18.29 -5.88
N GLY A 143 4.60 -19.28 -5.18
CA GLY A 143 5.19 -20.61 -5.03
C GLY A 143 6.26 -20.73 -3.93
N ALA A 144 6.40 -19.74 -3.05
CA ALA A 144 7.32 -19.83 -1.93
C ALA A 144 6.86 -20.89 -0.91
N ARG A 145 7.83 -21.64 -0.35
CA ARG A 145 7.54 -22.70 0.62
C ARG A 145 7.08 -22.11 1.96
N HIS A 146 6.10 -22.76 2.57
CA HIS A 146 5.48 -22.33 3.82
C HIS A 146 6.47 -22.18 4.97
N ASP A 147 7.39 -23.13 5.13
CA ASP A 147 8.39 -23.15 6.19
C ASP A 147 9.37 -21.98 6.11
N LEU A 148 9.73 -21.56 4.88
CA LEU A 148 10.61 -20.41 4.66
C LEU A 148 9.91 -19.08 4.97
N ILE A 149 8.65 -18.93 4.60
CA ILE A 149 7.86 -17.73 4.89
C ILE A 149 7.72 -17.57 6.40
N ASP A 150 7.32 -18.63 7.09
CA ASP A 150 7.10 -18.62 8.52
C ASP A 150 8.41 -18.34 9.28
N ALA A 151 9.54 -18.92 8.85
CA ALA A 151 10.85 -18.67 9.45
C ALA A 151 11.29 -17.20 9.33
N VAL A 152 11.08 -16.56 8.17
CA VAL A 152 11.48 -15.15 7.96
C VAL A 152 10.57 -14.18 8.72
N LEU A 153 9.26 -14.43 8.72
CA LEU A 153 8.30 -13.54 9.39
C LEU A 153 8.34 -13.70 10.92
N SER A 154 8.62 -14.89 11.43
CA SER A 154 8.77 -15.14 12.88
C SER A 154 10.12 -14.66 13.44
N ALA A 155 11.18 -14.61 12.63
CA ALA A 155 12.49 -14.15 13.06
C ALA A 155 12.52 -12.66 13.47
N GLY A 156 11.52 -11.87 13.06
CA GLY A 156 11.47 -10.43 13.29
C GLY A 156 12.54 -9.72 12.48
N SER A 157 12.15 -8.66 11.75
CA SER A 157 13.07 -7.87 10.94
C SER A 157 14.09 -7.15 11.85
N ARG A 158 15.20 -7.82 12.19
CA ARG A 158 16.40 -7.15 12.67
C ARG A 158 16.95 -6.38 11.47
N PRO A 159 17.24 -5.08 11.60
CA PRO A 159 18.01 -4.40 10.58
C PRO A 159 19.31 -5.19 10.39
N ILE A 160 19.57 -5.61 9.16
CA ILE A 160 20.83 -6.24 8.80
C ILE A 160 21.87 -5.14 8.98
N SER A 161 22.62 -5.19 10.09
CA SER A 161 23.80 -4.36 10.27
C SER A 161 24.69 -4.56 9.04
N PRO A 162 25.27 -3.50 8.45
CA PRO A 162 26.37 -3.70 7.52
C PRO A 162 27.39 -4.57 8.25
N LEU A 163 27.83 -5.64 7.61
CA LEU A 163 28.94 -6.44 8.10
C LEU A 163 30.15 -5.50 8.16
N GLU A 164 30.49 -5.03 9.36
CA GLU A 164 31.81 -4.47 9.62
C GLU A 164 32.78 -5.62 9.39
N GLY A 165 33.40 -5.59 8.21
CA GLY A 165 34.53 -6.45 7.91
C GLY A 165 35.62 -6.16 8.92
N GLU A 166 36.00 -7.21 9.65
CA GLU A 166 37.27 -7.26 10.35
C GLU A 166 38.40 -6.90 9.37
N MET A 167 39.09 -5.81 9.66
CA MET A 167 40.50 -5.60 9.32
C MET A 167 41.20 -5.04 10.55
#